data_AF-A0A0C4EF54-F1
#
_entry.id   AF-A0A0C4EF54-F1
#
_cell.length_a   1.000
_cell.length_b   1.000
_cell.length_c   1.000
_cell.angle_alpha   90.00
_cell.angle_beta   90.00
_cell.angle_gamma   90.00
#
_symmetry.space_group_name_H-M   'P 1'
#
loop_
_entity.id
_entity.type
_entity.pdbx_description
1 polymer ?
#
loop_
_entity_poly.entity_id
_entity_poly.type
_entity_poly.pdbx_seq_one_letter_code
_entity_poly.pdbx_strand_id
1 'polypeptide(L)'
;MYYRPGGRGSSSYRGSRGNSSSSYRGGRGGWWQPQVVVPATPAPPLGAMIKQLNADDLVEETSLDSTYKHDARITDSVLVASFNWRDGKTPTIVVPGRPARWTPLAEPREIPDDNGNMGSRNSRSTREVFRDQNSGRFPRHPMQPAIVATLKMAPTLPHGDDRPEIVACGSTIGSLLRFVSGNDKPFRMLVEAVGDTVFLVRRENSPGELIPNIQGFGHSFPEHYTTWDQDVKGSLSHQRVMRYRFGGLRLLVRFEGDGYLAQAGRKVPSDRRTPPSNAVDDLLGSLERTAVSQTETSTGAELEVQSSGELIDQSVVFDLKTRSIKKIDQDTLGEELPRLWVKQMGNFILAYHERGVFNKVDVIPTVDKVKKWEAENQKTLAKLAALLHRIRSLSLNSDDLPDGKFEVCFSGSGALEFRKQLPDAGDALSEEMKAAWGTGREGAGPDSPDEFEEDDDDGDYYKPVGVGRKPIWLGGFDDDEVGDDFTACSAELCGYCGRCSY
;
A
#
# COMPACT_ATOMS: atom_id res chain seq x y z
N MET A 1 9.46 -40.42 -88.17
CA MET A 1 10.39 -40.02 -89.25
C MET A 1 11.47 -39.13 -88.67
N TYR A 2 12.72 -39.59 -88.81
CA TYR A 2 14.00 -38.86 -88.83
C TYR A 2 14.49 -37.97 -87.66
N TYR A 3 15.48 -38.54 -86.96
CA TYR A 3 16.86 -38.04 -86.76
C TYR A 3 17.15 -36.74 -85.95
N ARG A 4 17.89 -36.92 -84.82
CA ARG A 4 18.97 -36.04 -84.28
C ARG A 4 20.04 -35.75 -85.38
N PRO A 5 21.03 -34.83 -85.26
CA PRO A 5 21.74 -34.28 -84.07
C PRO A 5 22.04 -32.75 -84.25
N GLY A 6 22.91 -32.01 -83.55
CA GLY A 6 24.05 -32.22 -82.66
C GLY A 6 24.71 -30.84 -82.43
N GLY A 7 25.61 -30.77 -81.45
CA GLY A 7 26.15 -29.52 -80.86
C GLY A 7 27.35 -28.85 -81.55
N ARG A 8 27.94 -27.89 -80.82
CA ARG A 8 29.37 -27.45 -80.71
C ARG A 8 29.37 -26.11 -79.95
N GLY A 9 30.00 -25.98 -78.78
CA GLY A 9 31.44 -25.72 -78.52
C GLY A 9 31.55 -24.28 -77.95
N SER A 10 32.39 -23.88 -76.99
CA SER A 10 33.70 -24.35 -76.54
C SER A 10 34.21 -23.58 -75.29
N SER A 11 35.13 -24.21 -74.53
CA SER A 11 36.21 -23.69 -73.64
C SER A 11 35.86 -22.88 -72.37
N SER A 12 36.17 -23.28 -71.13
CA SER A 12 37.36 -23.83 -70.41
C SER A 12 38.23 -22.76 -69.72
N TYR A 13 38.36 -22.78 -68.39
CA TYR A 13 39.65 -22.80 -67.66
C TYR A 13 39.45 -23.15 -66.16
N ARG A 14 40.42 -23.92 -65.63
CA ARG A 14 40.55 -24.51 -64.28
C ARG A 14 41.34 -23.60 -63.32
N GLY A 15 41.20 -23.86 -62.00
CA GLY A 15 42.24 -23.63 -60.97
C GLY A 15 41.61 -23.22 -59.63
N SER A 16 41.40 -24.08 -58.62
CA SER A 16 42.28 -24.92 -57.78
C SER A 16 42.91 -24.19 -56.57
N ARG A 17 42.47 -24.61 -55.37
CA ARG A 17 43.19 -24.78 -54.08
C ARG A 17 43.85 -23.57 -53.39
N GLY A 18 43.69 -23.48 -52.07
CA GLY A 18 44.65 -22.76 -51.23
C GLY A 18 44.19 -22.43 -49.81
N ASN A 19 44.42 -23.38 -48.91
CA ASN A 19 44.29 -23.35 -47.46
C ASN A 19 45.18 -22.26 -46.78
N SER A 20 44.69 -21.58 -45.73
CA SER A 20 45.56 -21.00 -44.67
C SER A 20 44.84 -20.80 -43.33
N SER A 21 44.91 -21.87 -42.51
CA SER A 21 45.27 -21.93 -41.09
C SER A 21 44.99 -20.79 -40.09
N SER A 22 44.35 -21.22 -38.99
CA SER A 22 44.73 -21.02 -37.57
C SER A 22 44.35 -19.71 -36.87
N SER A 23 43.40 -19.80 -35.92
CA SER A 23 43.75 -20.13 -34.53
C SER A 23 42.50 -20.37 -33.68
N TYR A 24 42.53 -21.48 -32.94
CA TYR A 24 41.60 -21.78 -31.85
C TYR A 24 41.90 -20.87 -30.66
N ARG A 25 40.88 -20.17 -30.15
CA ARG A 25 40.74 -19.90 -28.72
C ARG A 25 39.27 -20.08 -28.34
N GLY A 26 38.99 -21.16 -27.62
CA GLY A 26 37.69 -21.39 -27.00
C GLY A 26 37.37 -20.33 -25.95
N GLY A 27 36.08 -20.13 -25.69
CA GLY A 27 35.67 -19.16 -24.67
C GLY A 27 34.16 -18.99 -24.53
N ARG A 28 33.53 -19.99 -23.90
CA ARG A 28 32.35 -19.88 -23.02
C ARG A 28 31.02 -19.46 -23.66
N GLY A 29 30.14 -20.46 -23.77
CA GLY A 29 28.71 -20.26 -23.89
C GLY A 29 28.21 -19.33 -22.79
N GLY A 30 27.38 -18.36 -23.20
CA GLY A 30 26.66 -17.50 -22.30
C GLY A 30 25.73 -18.35 -21.45
N TRP A 31 26.09 -18.49 -20.18
CA TRP A 31 25.20 -19.03 -19.17
C TRP A 31 23.99 -18.11 -19.09
N TRP A 32 22.82 -18.61 -19.50
CA TRP A 32 21.56 -18.11 -18.97
C TRP A 32 21.70 -18.16 -17.45
N GLN A 33 21.86 -17.00 -16.80
CA GLN A 33 21.73 -16.97 -15.35
C GLN A 33 20.24 -17.21 -15.05
N PRO A 34 19.91 -18.28 -14.29
CA PRO A 34 18.57 -18.42 -13.76
C PRO A 34 18.21 -17.13 -13.03
N GLN A 35 16.99 -16.62 -13.23
CA GLN A 35 16.45 -15.65 -12.28
C GLN A 35 16.57 -16.29 -10.89
N VAL A 36 17.37 -15.67 -10.02
CA VAL A 36 17.34 -16.01 -8.60
C VAL A 36 15.98 -15.52 -8.14
N VAL A 37 15.00 -16.42 -8.12
CA VAL A 37 13.78 -16.22 -7.35
C VAL A 37 14.27 -16.12 -5.92
N VAL A 38 14.30 -14.91 -5.35
CA VAL A 38 14.46 -14.76 -3.91
C VAL A 38 13.34 -15.62 -3.32
N PRO A 39 13.64 -16.68 -2.55
CA PRO A 39 12.61 -17.54 -2.02
C PRO A 39 11.64 -16.67 -1.23
N ALA A 40 10.38 -16.65 -1.64
CA ALA A 40 9.34 -16.02 -0.84
C ALA A 40 9.42 -16.62 0.57
N THR A 41 9.46 -15.76 1.59
CA THR A 41 9.45 -16.24 2.97
C THR A 41 8.22 -17.13 3.14
N PRO A 42 8.36 -18.36 3.67
CA PRO A 42 7.23 -19.26 3.79
C PRO A 42 6.16 -18.62 4.67
N ALA A 43 4.90 -18.79 4.27
CA ALA A 43 3.80 -18.30 5.08
C ALA A 43 3.80 -18.96 6.47
N PRO A 44 3.52 -18.20 7.55
CA PRO A 44 3.36 -18.76 8.88
C PRO A 44 2.33 -19.89 8.90
N PRO A 45 2.42 -20.86 9.83
CA PRO A 45 1.38 -21.86 9.97
C PRO A 45 0.01 -21.24 10.26
N LEU A 46 -1.05 -22.01 9.96
CA LEU A 46 -2.44 -21.63 10.23
C LEU A 46 -2.90 -22.34 11.51
N GLY A 47 -3.53 -21.60 12.42
CA GLY A 47 -4.17 -22.21 13.58
C GLY A 47 -5.49 -22.92 13.24
N ALA A 48 -6.10 -23.51 14.26
CA ALA A 48 -7.37 -24.23 14.11
C ALA A 48 -8.49 -23.30 13.63
N MET A 49 -9.31 -23.77 12.70
CA MET A 49 -10.43 -22.99 12.18
C MET A 49 -11.55 -22.87 13.20
N ILE A 50 -12.07 -21.64 13.35
CA ILE A 50 -13.17 -21.27 14.24
C ILE A 50 -14.45 -21.18 13.43
N LYS A 51 -14.42 -20.42 12.33
CA LYS A 51 -15.59 -20.13 11.49
C LYS A 51 -15.18 -19.81 10.05
N GLN A 52 -16.11 -19.99 9.12
CA GLN A 52 -16.01 -19.50 7.75
C GLN A 52 -17.16 -18.54 7.41
N LEU A 53 -16.92 -17.62 6.50
CA LEU A 53 -17.92 -16.65 6.03
C LEU A 53 -17.73 -16.38 4.53
N ASN A 54 -18.78 -16.56 3.74
CA ASN A 54 -18.80 -16.17 2.34
C ASN A 54 -19.23 -14.71 2.20
N ALA A 55 -18.75 -14.02 1.16
CA ALA A 55 -19.16 -12.65 0.88
C ALA A 55 -20.67 -12.53 0.57
N ASP A 56 -21.33 -13.62 0.19
CA ASP A 56 -22.77 -13.67 -0.06
C ASP A 56 -23.60 -13.83 1.22
N ASP A 57 -23.01 -14.38 2.30
CA ASP A 57 -23.67 -14.49 3.61
C ASP A 57 -23.92 -13.09 4.22
N LEU A 58 -23.15 -12.09 3.80
CA LEU A 58 -23.30 -10.68 4.17
C LEU A 58 -24.48 -9.99 3.46
N VAL A 59 -25.11 -10.65 2.47
CA VAL A 59 -26.19 -10.04 1.66
C VAL A 59 -27.53 -10.00 2.42
N GLU A 60 -27.83 -11.01 3.22
CA GLU A 60 -29.07 -11.06 4.02
C GLU A 60 -29.08 -9.98 5.11
N GLU A 61 -27.92 -9.73 5.70
CA GLU A 61 -27.64 -8.69 6.71
C GLU A 61 -27.58 -7.27 6.12
N THR A 62 -27.67 -7.15 4.79
CA THR A 62 -27.69 -5.88 4.04
C THR A 62 -29.00 -5.67 3.27
N SER A 63 -30.04 -6.45 3.60
CA SER A 63 -31.41 -6.26 3.11
C SER A 63 -31.99 -4.90 3.55
N LEU A 64 -33.10 -4.50 2.92
CA LEU A 64 -33.55 -3.11 2.78
C LEU A 64 -33.80 -2.34 4.09
N ASP A 65 -33.95 -3.03 5.23
CA ASP A 65 -34.15 -2.46 6.58
C ASP A 65 -32.94 -2.62 7.51
N SER A 66 -31.78 -3.03 7.00
CA SER A 66 -30.60 -3.21 7.84
C SER A 66 -29.95 -1.87 8.20
N THR A 67 -29.62 -1.72 9.49
CA THR A 67 -28.92 -0.56 10.07
C THR A 67 -27.69 -0.14 9.25
N TYR A 68 -27.03 -1.08 8.56
CA TYR A 68 -25.77 -0.83 7.87
C TYR A 68 -25.91 -0.11 6.52
N LYS A 69 -27.07 -0.18 5.86
CA LYS A 69 -27.24 0.38 4.50
C LYS A 69 -27.22 1.91 4.50
N HIS A 70 -27.82 2.54 5.50
CA HIS A 70 -27.84 4.00 5.63
C HIS A 70 -26.49 4.55 6.12
N ASP A 71 -25.68 3.71 6.77
CA ASP A 71 -24.41 4.08 7.39
C ASP A 71 -23.16 3.67 6.60
N ALA A 72 -23.29 3.06 5.42
CA ALA A 72 -22.17 2.59 4.58
C ALA A 72 -21.43 3.74 3.84
N ARG A 73 -21.15 4.83 4.56
CA ARG A 73 -20.45 6.02 4.10
C ARG A 73 -19.43 6.46 5.12
N ILE A 74 -18.32 7.03 4.64
CA ILE A 74 -17.36 7.67 5.53
C ILE A 74 -17.86 9.08 5.86
N THR A 75 -17.98 9.35 7.17
CA THR A 75 -18.38 10.64 7.73
C THR A 75 -17.44 11.03 8.87
N ASP A 76 -17.52 12.29 9.35
CA ASP A 76 -16.76 12.80 10.50
C ASP A 76 -15.25 12.54 10.42
N SER A 77 -14.67 12.74 9.23
CA SER A 77 -13.24 12.51 8.99
C SER A 77 -12.38 13.59 9.63
N VAL A 78 -11.52 13.19 10.56
CA VAL A 78 -10.63 14.05 11.34
C VAL A 78 -9.22 13.47 11.35
N LEU A 79 -8.23 14.31 11.07
CA LEU A 79 -6.83 13.96 11.28
C LEU A 79 -6.52 14.01 12.78
N VAL A 80 -6.16 12.87 13.36
CA VAL A 80 -5.87 12.75 14.79
C VAL A 80 -4.38 12.91 15.07
N ALA A 81 -3.55 12.24 14.29
CA ALA A 81 -2.12 12.25 14.48
C ALA A 81 -1.37 12.00 13.17
N SER A 82 -0.08 12.30 13.17
CA SER A 82 0.85 11.89 12.13
C SER A 82 2.22 11.63 12.72
N PHE A 83 3.06 10.93 11.97
CA PHE A 83 4.46 10.74 12.33
C PHE A 83 5.31 10.42 11.10
N ASN A 84 6.62 10.63 11.18
CA ASN A 84 7.57 10.07 10.21
C ASN A 84 8.37 8.95 10.83
N TRP A 85 8.76 7.97 10.02
CA TRP A 85 9.87 7.08 10.35
C TRP A 85 11.20 7.76 10.04
N ARG A 86 12.18 7.58 10.93
CA ARG A 86 13.59 7.90 10.68
C ARG A 86 14.35 6.67 10.24
N ASP A 87 15.39 6.90 9.45
CA ASP A 87 16.38 5.87 9.19
C ASP A 87 17.34 5.72 10.38
N GLY A 88 17.73 4.49 10.66
CA GLY A 88 18.62 4.16 11.78
C GLY A 88 18.31 2.81 12.42
N LYS A 89 19.29 2.33 13.21
CA LYS A 89 19.22 1.04 13.91
C LYS A 89 18.20 1.01 15.05
N THR A 90 17.92 2.17 15.64
CA THR A 90 16.91 2.33 16.69
C THR A 90 15.58 2.68 16.05
N PRO A 91 14.49 1.93 16.32
CA PRO A 91 13.16 2.29 15.86
C PRO A 91 12.79 3.69 16.36
N THR A 92 12.72 4.68 15.46
CA THR A 92 12.54 6.08 15.82
C THR A 92 11.46 6.72 14.98
N ILE A 93 10.48 7.35 15.65
CA ILE A 93 9.45 8.16 15.01
C ILE A 93 9.55 9.63 15.40
N VAL A 94 9.14 10.51 14.48
CA VAL A 94 9.01 11.95 14.72
C VAL A 94 7.54 12.31 14.73
N VAL A 95 7.06 12.96 15.80
CA VAL A 95 5.66 13.35 16.00
C VAL A 95 5.55 14.88 16.19
N PRO A 96 4.66 15.59 15.46
CA PRO A 96 3.75 15.08 14.43
C PRO A 96 4.49 14.68 13.13
N GLY A 97 5.76 15.05 13.00
CA GLY A 97 6.44 14.93 11.72
C GLY A 97 5.82 15.86 10.67
N ARG A 98 6.10 15.61 9.39
CA ARG A 98 5.58 16.34 8.23
C ARG A 98 5.77 15.47 6.98
N PRO A 99 4.81 15.39 6.05
CA PRO A 99 4.99 14.73 4.75
C PRO A 99 6.01 15.49 3.88
N ALA A 100 6.56 14.83 2.85
CA ALA A 100 7.46 15.48 1.92
C ALA A 100 6.72 16.58 1.12
N ARG A 101 7.35 17.72 0.93
CA ARG A 101 6.76 18.84 0.18
C ARG A 101 6.82 18.54 -1.31
N TRP A 102 5.73 18.75 -2.04
CA TRP A 102 5.72 18.71 -3.50
C TRP A 102 6.68 19.75 -4.07
N THR A 103 7.72 19.30 -4.75
CA THR A 103 8.77 20.11 -5.36
C THR A 103 9.08 19.56 -6.75
N PRO A 104 8.16 19.72 -7.71
CA PRO A 104 8.33 19.16 -9.05
C PRO A 104 9.55 19.79 -9.73
N LEU A 105 10.14 19.02 -10.65
CA LEU A 105 11.24 19.52 -11.47
C LEU A 105 10.77 20.68 -12.35
N ALA A 106 11.62 21.72 -12.47
CA ALA A 106 11.32 22.89 -13.30
C ALA A 106 11.21 22.53 -14.79
N GLU A 107 12.02 21.57 -15.23
CA GLU A 107 11.98 21.01 -16.57
C GLU A 107 12.03 19.48 -16.49
N PRO A 108 11.27 18.74 -17.32
CA PRO A 108 11.35 17.30 -17.38
C PRO A 108 12.76 16.84 -17.74
N ARG A 109 13.30 15.93 -16.94
CA ARG A 109 14.56 15.24 -17.20
C ARG A 109 14.44 13.78 -16.82
N GLU A 110 15.33 12.98 -17.38
CA GLU A 110 15.44 11.57 -17.00
C GLU A 110 15.89 11.45 -15.54
N ILE A 111 15.16 10.65 -14.77
CA ILE A 111 15.55 10.20 -13.43
C ILE A 111 15.90 8.71 -13.46
N PRO A 112 16.74 8.21 -12.55
CA PRO A 112 17.00 6.78 -12.45
C PRO A 112 15.73 6.00 -12.11
N ASP A 113 15.66 4.74 -12.53
CA ASP A 113 14.62 3.81 -12.08
C ASP A 113 14.78 3.47 -10.59
N ASP A 114 13.85 2.68 -10.05
CA ASP A 114 13.88 2.25 -8.65
C ASP A 114 15.11 1.42 -8.28
N ASN A 115 15.92 1.05 -9.27
CA ASN A 115 17.15 0.26 -9.14
C ASN A 115 18.41 1.10 -9.40
N GLY A 116 18.25 2.43 -9.47
CA GLY A 116 19.35 3.38 -9.66
C GLY A 116 19.89 3.45 -11.08
N ASN A 117 19.21 2.87 -12.08
CA ASN A 117 19.70 2.79 -13.45
C ASN A 117 19.14 3.90 -14.33
N MET A 118 20.03 4.52 -15.11
CA MET A 118 19.67 5.42 -16.20
C MET A 118 19.46 4.62 -17.49
N GLY A 119 18.44 4.98 -18.27
CA GLY A 119 18.06 4.32 -19.50
C GLY A 119 17.44 2.95 -19.26
N SER A 120 16.21 2.75 -19.77
CA SER A 120 15.46 1.49 -19.68
C SER A 120 16.28 0.26 -20.10
N ARG A 121 16.92 -0.40 -19.14
CA ARG A 121 17.59 -1.69 -19.29
C ARG A 121 17.01 -2.64 -18.26
N ASN A 122 16.90 -3.92 -18.62
CA ASN A 122 16.57 -4.98 -17.68
C ASN A 122 17.64 -5.00 -16.60
N SER A 123 17.31 -4.47 -15.43
CA SER A 123 18.19 -4.45 -14.27
C SER A 123 17.60 -5.31 -13.16
N ARG A 124 18.48 -5.94 -12.37
CA ARG A 124 18.05 -6.63 -11.16
C ARG A 124 17.83 -5.58 -10.09
N SER A 125 16.75 -5.72 -9.33
CA SER A 125 16.49 -4.83 -8.21
C SER A 125 17.60 -4.90 -7.17
N THR A 126 18.23 -3.77 -6.90
CA THR A 126 19.18 -3.58 -5.79
C THR A 126 18.53 -2.84 -4.63
N ARG A 127 17.35 -2.24 -4.85
CA ARG A 127 16.59 -1.55 -3.81
C ARG A 127 15.88 -2.58 -2.95
N GLU A 128 16.07 -2.45 -1.64
CA GLU A 128 15.41 -3.23 -0.60
C GLU A 128 14.39 -2.30 0.07
N VAL A 129 13.11 -2.62 -0.05
CA VAL A 129 12.01 -1.88 0.59
C VAL A 129 11.14 -2.88 1.32
N PHE A 130 10.88 -2.61 2.60
CA PHE A 130 9.91 -3.39 3.37
C PHE A 130 8.52 -3.27 2.76
N ARG A 131 7.82 -4.40 2.64
CA ARG A 131 6.41 -4.45 2.25
C ARG A 131 5.51 -3.66 3.20
N ASP A 132 5.86 -3.64 4.49
CA ASP A 132 5.24 -2.75 5.48
C ASP A 132 6.34 -2.13 6.34
N GLN A 133 6.56 -0.82 6.19
CA GLN A 133 7.56 -0.07 6.95
C GLN A 133 7.40 -0.24 8.46
N ASN A 134 6.16 -0.31 8.96
CA ASN A 134 5.93 -0.48 10.38
C ASN A 134 6.30 -1.89 10.85
N SER A 135 5.94 -2.93 10.09
CA SER A 135 6.31 -4.30 10.42
C SER A 135 7.82 -4.52 10.31
N GLY A 136 8.49 -3.92 9.32
CA GLY A 136 9.94 -4.02 9.18
C GLY A 136 10.71 -3.32 10.29
N ARG A 137 10.23 -2.15 10.74
CA ARG A 137 10.94 -1.29 11.71
C ARG A 137 10.55 -1.51 13.16
N PHE A 138 9.33 -1.99 13.41
CA PHE A 138 8.88 -2.35 14.76
C PHE A 138 8.10 -3.68 14.76
N PRO A 139 8.77 -4.81 14.44
CA PRO A 139 8.15 -6.11 14.20
C PRO A 139 7.22 -6.62 15.29
N ARG A 140 7.55 -6.34 16.56
CA ARG A 140 6.79 -6.87 17.70
C ARG A 140 5.39 -6.27 17.80
N HIS A 141 5.24 -4.99 17.48
CA HIS A 141 3.98 -4.27 17.61
C HIS A 141 3.79 -3.25 16.47
N PRO A 142 3.55 -3.68 15.22
CA PRO A 142 3.54 -2.80 14.04
C PRO A 142 2.55 -1.63 14.12
N MET A 143 1.48 -1.75 14.91
CA MET A 143 0.50 -0.67 15.12
C MET A 143 0.86 0.29 16.26
N GLN A 144 1.78 -0.09 17.16
CA GLN A 144 2.16 0.72 18.32
C GLN A 144 2.68 2.12 17.98
N PRO A 145 3.49 2.35 16.92
CA PRO A 145 3.91 3.70 16.55
C PRO A 145 2.74 4.66 16.27
N ALA A 146 1.66 4.16 15.66
CA ALA A 146 0.46 4.94 15.41
C ALA A 146 -0.30 5.27 16.71
N ILE A 147 -0.33 4.33 17.65
CA ILE A 147 -0.95 4.53 18.96
C ILE A 147 -0.14 5.51 19.81
N VAL A 148 1.19 5.41 19.82
CA VAL A 148 2.08 6.34 20.52
C VAL A 148 1.92 7.76 19.98
N ALA A 149 1.88 7.93 18.65
CA ALA A 149 1.61 9.24 18.04
C ALA A 149 0.21 9.77 18.40
N THR A 150 -0.80 8.89 18.41
CA THR A 150 -2.18 9.23 18.81
C THR A 150 -2.27 9.68 20.25
N LEU A 151 -1.70 8.94 21.20
CA LEU A 151 -1.72 9.30 22.63
C LEU A 151 -0.95 10.60 22.89
N LYS A 152 0.10 10.89 22.12
CA LYS A 152 0.86 12.13 22.23
C LYS A 152 0.09 13.35 21.73
N MET A 153 -0.72 13.20 20.68
CA MET A 153 -1.42 14.32 20.01
C MET A 153 -2.88 14.49 20.44
N ALA A 154 -3.52 13.39 20.82
CA ALA A 154 -4.91 13.30 21.24
C ALA A 154 -5.04 12.38 22.47
N PRO A 155 -4.46 12.75 23.63
CA PRO A 155 -4.38 11.88 24.81
C PRO A 155 -5.74 11.47 25.38
N THR A 156 -6.80 12.25 25.12
CA THR A 156 -8.16 11.95 25.60
C THR A 156 -8.92 11.01 24.67
N LEU A 157 -8.44 10.73 23.46
CA LEU A 157 -9.17 9.95 22.47
C LEU A 157 -9.57 8.55 22.97
N PRO A 158 -8.71 7.77 23.65
CA PRO A 158 -9.09 6.43 24.13
C PRO A 158 -10.19 6.44 25.20
N HIS A 159 -10.47 7.59 25.82
CA HIS A 159 -11.37 7.73 26.97
C HIS A 159 -12.55 8.66 26.70
N GLY A 160 -12.62 9.28 25.51
CA GLY A 160 -13.67 10.22 25.16
C GLY A 160 -14.83 9.56 24.41
N ASP A 161 -15.89 10.35 24.20
CA ASP A 161 -17.07 9.93 23.42
C ASP A 161 -16.76 9.60 21.96
N ASP A 162 -15.58 9.96 21.47
CA ASP A 162 -15.10 9.63 20.13
C ASP A 162 -14.11 8.45 20.11
N ARG A 163 -14.05 7.64 21.18
CA ARG A 163 -13.18 6.46 21.25
C ARG A 163 -13.34 5.56 20.01
N PRO A 164 -12.24 5.16 19.35
CA PRO A 164 -12.29 4.21 18.26
C PRO A 164 -12.75 2.82 18.70
N GLU A 165 -13.64 2.23 17.93
CA GLU A 165 -14.10 0.85 18.08
C GLU A 165 -13.25 -0.12 17.27
N ILE A 166 -12.67 0.36 16.16
CA ILE A 166 -11.72 -0.38 15.33
C ILE A 166 -10.50 0.47 15.06
N VAL A 167 -9.31 -0.10 15.26
CA VAL A 167 -8.02 0.46 14.84
C VAL A 167 -7.48 -0.41 13.71
N ALA A 168 -7.12 0.20 12.59
CA ALA A 168 -6.70 -0.53 11.40
C ALA A 168 -5.63 0.25 10.62
N CYS A 169 -5.06 -0.36 9.59
CA CYS A 169 -4.35 0.37 8.54
C CYS A 169 -5.12 0.35 7.22
N GLY A 170 -4.78 1.27 6.31
CA GLY A 170 -5.40 1.36 4.99
C GLY A 170 -5.41 0.03 4.24
N SER A 171 -4.33 -0.75 4.34
CA SER A 171 -4.20 -2.07 3.72
C SER A 171 -5.13 -3.12 4.31
N THR A 172 -5.38 -3.11 5.63
CA THR A 172 -6.30 -4.07 6.27
C THR A 172 -7.75 -3.80 5.85
N ILE A 173 -8.20 -2.54 5.89
CA ILE A 173 -9.53 -2.16 5.40
C ILE A 173 -9.64 -2.45 3.90
N GLY A 174 -8.61 -2.14 3.14
CA GLY A 174 -8.50 -2.43 1.71
C GLY A 174 -8.61 -3.91 1.37
N SER A 175 -7.97 -4.77 2.15
CA SER A 175 -8.03 -6.23 1.97
C SER A 175 -9.43 -6.78 2.23
N LEU A 176 -10.10 -6.29 3.28
CA LEU A 176 -11.50 -6.64 3.54
C LEU A 176 -12.43 -6.12 2.43
N LEU A 177 -12.20 -4.90 1.93
CA LEU A 177 -12.94 -4.31 0.82
C LEU A 177 -12.76 -5.14 -0.47
N ARG A 178 -11.54 -5.60 -0.75
CA ARG A 178 -11.25 -6.52 -1.86
C ARG A 178 -12.02 -7.83 -1.76
N PHE A 179 -12.02 -8.45 -0.58
CA PHE A 179 -12.77 -9.68 -0.35
C PHE A 179 -14.26 -9.51 -0.65
N VAL A 180 -14.91 -8.48 -0.09
CA VAL A 180 -16.35 -8.27 -0.32
C VAL A 180 -16.69 -7.80 -1.73
N SER A 181 -15.69 -7.33 -2.48
CA SER A 181 -15.80 -6.98 -3.91
C SER A 181 -15.59 -8.17 -4.85
N GLY A 182 -15.22 -9.34 -4.31
CA GLY A 182 -14.97 -10.56 -5.09
C GLY A 182 -13.59 -10.62 -5.75
N ASN A 183 -12.61 -9.88 -5.24
CA ASN A 183 -11.22 -9.97 -5.68
C ASN A 183 -10.53 -11.16 -5.01
N ASP A 184 -9.69 -11.87 -5.77
CA ASP A 184 -9.05 -13.15 -5.41
C ASP A 184 -7.67 -12.99 -4.76
N LYS A 185 -7.28 -11.76 -4.38
CA LYS A 185 -5.97 -11.55 -3.76
C LYS A 185 -5.97 -12.09 -2.32
N PRO A 186 -5.09 -13.04 -1.98
CA PRO A 186 -5.00 -13.57 -0.62
C PRO A 186 -4.47 -12.53 0.36
N PHE A 187 -4.88 -12.65 1.62
CA PHE A 187 -4.34 -11.86 2.72
C PHE A 187 -4.52 -12.58 4.05
N ARG A 188 -3.74 -12.14 5.04
CA ARG A 188 -3.87 -12.53 6.43
C ARG A 188 -3.78 -11.30 7.32
N MET A 189 -4.57 -11.28 8.38
CA MET A 189 -4.49 -10.24 9.40
C MET A 189 -4.80 -10.80 10.77
N LEU A 190 -4.11 -10.29 11.79
CA LEU A 190 -4.37 -10.55 13.19
C LEU A 190 -5.47 -9.62 13.68
N VAL A 191 -6.28 -10.12 14.59
CA VAL A 191 -7.34 -9.40 15.30
C VAL A 191 -7.10 -9.56 16.80
N GLU A 192 -7.10 -8.46 17.53
CA GLU A 192 -6.99 -8.46 18.99
C GLU A 192 -7.90 -7.39 19.61
N ALA A 193 -8.65 -7.75 20.65
CA ALA A 193 -9.38 -6.81 21.47
C ALA A 193 -8.47 -6.20 22.55
N VAL A 194 -8.49 -4.87 22.68
CA VAL A 194 -7.88 -4.11 23.78
C VAL A 194 -8.95 -3.23 24.41
N GLY A 195 -9.52 -3.71 25.51
CA GLY A 195 -10.75 -3.15 26.06
C GLY A 195 -11.92 -3.41 25.09
N ASP A 196 -12.63 -2.36 24.66
CA ASP A 196 -13.73 -2.47 23.68
C ASP A 196 -13.32 -2.12 22.23
N THR A 197 -12.02 -1.85 22.03
CA THR A 197 -11.42 -1.49 20.75
C THR A 197 -10.79 -2.72 20.12
N VAL A 198 -11.09 -2.99 18.84
CA VAL A 198 -10.51 -4.11 18.09
C VAL A 198 -9.41 -3.62 17.14
N PHE A 199 -8.24 -4.23 17.22
CA PHE A 199 -7.08 -3.93 16.39
C PHE A 199 -6.99 -4.91 15.22
N LEU A 200 -6.87 -4.38 14.00
CA LEU A 200 -6.60 -5.15 12.79
C LEU A 200 -5.14 -4.92 12.37
N VAL A 201 -4.32 -5.96 12.42
CA VAL A 201 -2.87 -5.88 12.15
C VAL A 201 -2.53 -6.77 10.96
N ARG A 202 -1.78 -6.25 9.99
CA ARG A 202 -1.31 -7.06 8.85
C ARG A 202 -0.50 -8.26 9.33
N ARG A 203 -0.70 -9.43 8.71
CA ARG A 203 0.12 -10.62 8.94
C ARG A 203 0.86 -10.99 7.66
N GLU A 204 1.99 -10.33 7.45
CA GLU A 204 2.93 -10.69 6.37
C GLU A 204 3.63 -12.02 6.67
N ASN A 205 4.32 -12.60 5.68
CA ASN A 205 5.01 -13.87 5.91
C ASN A 205 6.20 -13.70 6.85
N SER A 206 6.82 -12.52 6.81
CA SER A 206 7.81 -12.05 7.77
C SER A 206 7.67 -10.55 7.98
N PRO A 207 7.95 -10.04 9.20
CA PRO A 207 8.00 -8.61 9.44
C PRO A 207 9.01 -7.88 8.53
N GLY A 208 10.12 -8.54 8.20
CA GLY A 208 11.16 -8.02 7.29
C GLY A 208 10.92 -8.38 5.82
N GLU A 209 9.70 -8.79 5.44
CA GLU A 209 9.41 -9.11 4.04
C GLU A 209 9.68 -7.90 3.14
N LEU A 210 10.55 -8.09 2.15
CA LEU A 210 10.88 -7.08 1.16
C LEU A 210 9.99 -7.23 -0.07
N ILE A 211 9.72 -6.13 -0.77
CA ILE A 211 9.05 -6.16 -2.06
C ILE A 211 10.00 -6.80 -3.09
N PRO A 212 9.62 -7.93 -3.71
CA PRO A 212 10.48 -8.59 -4.68
C PRO A 212 10.43 -7.85 -6.01
N ASN A 213 11.57 -7.78 -6.70
CA ASN A 213 11.68 -7.30 -8.08
C ASN A 213 11.08 -5.89 -8.31
N ILE A 214 11.37 -4.94 -7.41
CA ILE A 214 10.96 -3.54 -7.57
C ILE A 214 11.39 -3.04 -8.96
N GLN A 215 10.41 -2.53 -9.71
CA GLN A 215 10.59 -2.05 -11.08
C GLN A 215 9.78 -0.79 -11.27
N GLY A 216 10.26 0.07 -12.17
CA GLY A 216 9.61 1.33 -12.49
C GLY A 216 10.23 2.48 -11.70
N PHE A 217 9.39 3.41 -11.30
CA PHE A 217 9.79 4.70 -10.73
C PHE A 217 8.93 5.07 -9.51
N GLY A 218 8.27 4.08 -8.90
CA GLY A 218 7.31 4.32 -7.82
C GLY A 218 7.93 4.94 -6.58
N HIS A 219 9.21 4.64 -6.33
CA HIS A 219 9.98 5.20 -5.22
C HIS A 219 10.92 6.33 -5.69
N SER A 220 11.55 6.18 -6.85
CA SER A 220 12.47 7.17 -7.41
C SER A 220 11.74 8.49 -7.75
N PHE A 221 10.50 8.43 -8.25
CA PHE A 221 9.73 9.63 -8.56
C PHE A 221 9.49 10.50 -7.33
N PRO A 222 8.94 10.02 -6.19
CA PRO A 222 8.80 10.84 -4.99
C PRO A 222 10.14 11.40 -4.49
N GLU A 223 11.24 10.63 -4.54
CA GLU A 223 12.57 11.12 -4.14
C GLU A 223 13.06 12.33 -4.95
N HIS A 224 12.64 12.43 -6.23
CA HIS A 224 13.05 13.51 -7.13
C HIS A 224 12.02 14.66 -7.24
N TYR A 225 10.75 14.39 -6.97
CA TYR A 225 9.64 15.33 -7.12
C TYR A 225 9.09 15.85 -5.77
N THR A 226 9.65 15.38 -4.66
CA THR A 226 9.34 15.89 -3.33
C THR A 226 10.61 16.22 -2.55
N THR A 227 10.48 17.03 -1.50
CA THR A 227 11.59 17.40 -0.62
C THR A 227 11.13 17.33 0.84
N TRP A 228 11.87 16.62 1.67
CA TRP A 228 11.71 16.70 3.12
C TRP A 228 12.19 18.06 3.64
N ASP A 229 11.33 18.76 4.37
CA ASP A 229 11.71 20.03 5.01
C ASP A 229 12.74 19.79 6.14
N GLN A 230 13.46 20.85 6.54
CA GLN A 230 14.62 20.73 7.43
C GLN A 230 14.32 20.09 8.80
N ASP A 231 13.11 20.30 9.33
CA ASP A 231 12.62 19.77 10.60
C ASP A 231 12.37 18.24 10.57
N VAL A 232 12.20 17.67 9.37
CA VAL A 232 11.98 16.24 9.13
C VAL A 232 12.95 15.63 8.10
N LYS A 233 14.05 16.32 7.79
CA LYS A 233 15.04 15.87 6.80
C LYS A 233 15.70 14.56 7.23
N GLY A 234 15.64 13.54 6.38
CA GLY A 234 16.08 12.17 6.71
C GLY A 234 14.95 11.25 7.18
N SER A 235 13.71 11.66 6.97
CA SER A 235 12.56 10.77 7.07
C SER A 235 12.50 9.79 5.91
N LEU A 236 11.93 8.62 6.18
CA LEU A 236 11.77 7.54 5.20
C LEU A 236 10.34 7.46 4.66
N SER A 237 9.37 7.63 5.54
CA SER A 237 7.96 7.70 5.18
C SER A 237 7.22 8.67 6.10
N HIS A 238 6.00 9.04 5.70
CA HIS A 238 5.09 9.84 6.50
C HIS A 238 3.77 9.11 6.70
N GLN A 239 3.48 8.77 7.95
CA GLN A 239 2.29 8.06 8.35
C GLN A 239 1.27 9.04 8.94
N ARG A 240 0.00 8.82 8.64
CA ARG A 240 -1.14 9.62 9.08
C ARG A 240 -2.14 8.71 9.75
N VAL A 241 -2.83 9.25 10.76
CA VAL A 241 -3.83 8.55 11.54
C VAL A 241 -5.12 9.35 11.47
N MET A 242 -6.07 8.86 10.70
CA MET A 242 -7.39 9.47 10.52
C MET A 242 -8.42 8.77 11.39
N ARG A 243 -9.29 9.53 12.03
CA ARG A 243 -10.52 9.03 12.64
C ARG A 243 -11.69 9.35 11.73
N TYR A 244 -12.59 8.40 11.53
CA TYR A 244 -13.85 8.64 10.84
C TYR A 244 -14.92 7.64 11.26
N ARG A 245 -16.17 7.92 10.93
CA ARG A 245 -17.28 6.98 11.09
C ARG A 245 -17.53 6.23 9.79
N PHE A 246 -17.78 4.92 9.89
CA PHE A 246 -18.20 4.09 8.76
C PHE A 246 -19.03 2.90 9.26
N GLY A 247 -20.19 2.68 8.66
CA GLY A 247 -21.10 1.59 9.03
C GLY A 247 -21.56 1.66 10.49
N GLY A 248 -21.70 2.87 11.04
CA GLY A 248 -22.03 3.09 12.45
C GLY A 248 -20.85 2.93 13.43
N LEU A 249 -19.67 2.50 12.96
CA LEU A 249 -18.48 2.30 13.78
C LEU A 249 -17.55 3.51 13.72
N ARG A 250 -16.90 3.83 14.84
CA ARG A 250 -15.74 4.77 14.87
C ARG A 250 -14.46 4.02 14.53
N LEU A 251 -13.84 4.37 13.41
CA LEU A 251 -12.58 3.79 12.95
C LEU A 251 -11.43 4.78 13.20
N LEU A 252 -10.27 4.23 13.55
CA LEU A 252 -8.98 4.91 13.52
C LEU A 252 -8.07 4.20 12.52
N VAL A 253 -7.76 4.86 11.41
CA VAL A 253 -7.07 4.25 10.26
C VAL A 253 -5.73 4.93 10.02
N ARG A 254 -4.67 4.11 10.05
CA ARG A 254 -3.30 4.52 9.72
C ARG A 254 -2.97 4.27 8.25
N PHE A 255 -2.33 5.21 7.60
CA PHE A 255 -1.83 5.04 6.22
C PHE A 255 -0.64 5.95 5.93
N GLU A 256 0.09 5.63 4.87
CA GLU A 256 1.15 6.47 4.32
C GLU A 256 0.59 7.56 3.40
N GLY A 257 1.11 8.78 3.54
CA GLY A 257 0.87 9.90 2.61
C GLY A 257 2.17 10.30 1.92
N ASP A 258 2.15 10.35 0.59
CA ASP A 258 3.36 10.52 -0.23
C ASP A 258 3.92 11.95 -0.18
N GLY A 259 3.06 12.94 0.11
CA GLY A 259 3.51 14.31 0.25
C GLY A 259 2.38 15.31 0.48
N TYR A 260 2.72 16.60 0.46
CA TYR A 260 1.74 17.69 0.51
C TYR A 260 2.00 18.78 -0.53
N LEU A 261 0.91 19.41 -0.98
CA LEU A 261 0.92 20.58 -1.85
C LEU A 261 1.11 21.84 -1.00
N ALA A 262 2.28 22.48 -1.11
CA ALA A 262 2.50 23.75 -0.43
C ALA A 262 1.62 24.85 -1.05
N GLN A 263 0.85 25.55 -0.21
CA GLN A 263 0.06 26.69 -0.67
C GLN A 263 0.98 27.80 -1.19
N ALA A 264 0.72 28.27 -2.41
CA ALA A 264 1.45 29.40 -2.99
C ALA A 264 1.22 30.67 -2.15
N GLY A 265 2.24 31.10 -1.40
CA GLY A 265 2.21 32.36 -0.65
C GLY A 265 2.60 32.29 0.83
N ARG A 266 2.67 31.10 1.45
CA ARG A 266 3.25 30.96 2.80
C ARG A 266 4.78 30.96 2.64
N LYS A 267 5.38 32.17 2.62
CA LYS A 267 6.83 32.33 2.80
C LYS A 267 7.17 31.69 4.15
N VAL A 268 7.81 30.52 4.12
CA VAL A 268 8.58 30.04 5.27
C VAL A 268 9.56 31.18 5.62
N PRO A 269 9.69 31.59 6.89
CA PRO A 269 10.69 32.59 7.25
C PRO A 269 12.03 32.13 6.70
N SER A 270 12.66 32.94 5.84
CA SER A 270 14.04 32.68 5.46
C SER A 270 14.85 32.88 6.73
N ASP A 271 15.17 31.79 7.43
CA ASP A 271 16.03 31.89 8.58
C ASP A 271 17.37 32.45 8.12
N ARG A 272 17.77 33.55 8.75
CA ARG A 272 18.98 34.27 8.41
C ARG A 272 20.14 33.29 8.50
N ARG A 273 20.86 33.13 7.39
CA ARG A 273 22.11 32.37 7.29
C ARG A 273 23.04 32.70 8.46
N THR A 274 23.14 31.80 9.43
CA THR A 274 24.37 31.60 10.22
C THR A 274 25.28 30.67 9.41
N PRO A 275 26.58 30.97 9.27
CA PRO A 275 27.49 30.10 8.51
C PRO A 275 27.66 28.75 9.25
N PRO A 276 27.70 27.61 8.53
CA PRO A 276 27.81 26.30 9.16
C PRO A 276 29.24 26.08 9.67
N SER A 277 29.39 25.79 10.96
CA SER A 277 30.69 25.44 11.55
C SER A 277 31.05 23.96 11.45
N ASN A 278 30.17 23.07 10.95
CA ASN A 278 30.39 21.62 11.03
C ASN A 278 30.23 20.92 9.66
N ALA A 279 30.89 21.43 8.63
CA ALA A 279 30.84 20.87 7.27
C ALA A 279 31.44 19.46 7.15
N VAL A 280 32.18 18.97 8.16
CA VAL A 280 32.85 17.66 8.13
C VAL A 280 31.93 16.51 8.57
N ASP A 281 31.00 16.74 9.50
CA ASP A 281 30.02 15.72 9.92
C ASP A 281 28.89 15.52 8.89
N ASP A 282 28.49 16.58 8.19
CA ASP A 282 27.45 16.50 7.14
C ASP A 282 27.95 15.73 5.89
N LEU A 283 29.27 15.80 5.63
CA LEU A 283 29.93 15.01 4.58
C LEU A 283 30.08 13.53 4.98
N LEU A 284 30.44 13.24 6.23
CA LEU A 284 30.50 11.86 6.76
C LEU A 284 29.12 11.19 6.75
N GLY A 285 28.08 11.89 7.22
CA GLY A 285 26.71 11.42 7.11
C GLY A 285 26.25 11.26 5.66
N SER A 286 26.75 12.07 4.71
CA SER A 286 26.46 11.92 3.28
C SER A 286 27.16 10.73 2.63
N LEU A 287 28.34 10.35 3.12
CA LEU A 287 29.13 9.22 2.62
C LEU A 287 28.62 7.87 3.16
N GLU A 288 28.12 7.83 4.40
CA GLU A 288 27.40 6.65 4.93
C GLU A 288 26.06 6.42 4.22
N ARG A 289 25.35 7.51 3.84
CA ARG A 289 24.09 7.44 3.05
C ARG A 289 24.27 6.94 1.61
N THR A 290 25.47 6.99 1.04
CA THR A 290 25.76 6.41 -0.28
C THR A 290 25.98 4.90 -0.27
N ALA A 291 26.09 4.27 0.91
CA ALA A 291 26.11 2.83 1.06
C ALA A 291 24.67 2.31 1.28
N VAL A 292 24.02 1.95 0.19
CA VAL A 292 22.66 1.40 0.14
C VAL A 292 22.52 0.15 1.01
N SER A 293 21.74 0.23 2.09
CA SER A 293 20.86 -0.82 2.65
C SER A 293 20.05 -0.22 3.81
N GLN A 294 18.74 -0.49 3.88
CA GLN A 294 17.93 -0.10 5.04
C GLN A 294 18.44 -0.89 6.25
N THR A 295 18.89 -0.19 7.30
CA THR A 295 19.46 -0.88 8.47
C THR A 295 18.39 -1.69 9.21
N GLU A 296 18.64 -2.99 9.39
CA GLU A 296 17.80 -3.83 10.24
C GLU A 296 17.78 -3.28 11.67
N THR A 297 16.58 -3.00 12.19
CA THR A 297 16.39 -2.58 13.57
C THR A 297 16.66 -3.72 14.53
N SER A 298 17.31 -3.44 15.67
CA SER A 298 17.61 -4.48 16.66
C SER A 298 16.34 -5.05 17.29
N THR A 299 16.24 -6.38 17.34
CA THR A 299 15.09 -7.11 17.87
C THR A 299 15.01 -6.99 19.39
N GLY A 300 14.40 -5.90 19.86
CA GLY A 300 14.21 -5.62 21.29
C GLY A 300 14.45 -4.17 21.71
N ALA A 301 14.80 -3.27 20.79
CA ALA A 301 14.87 -1.85 21.07
C ALA A 301 13.48 -1.26 21.35
N GLU A 302 13.41 -0.34 22.31
CA GLU A 302 12.23 0.49 22.57
C GLU A 302 12.05 1.49 21.42
N LEU A 303 10.79 1.92 21.20
CA LEU A 303 10.46 2.92 20.20
C LEU A 303 10.84 4.32 20.71
N GLU A 304 11.77 4.98 20.03
CA GLU A 304 12.15 6.37 20.32
C GLU A 304 11.16 7.35 19.67
N VAL A 305 10.75 8.38 20.43
CA VAL A 305 9.81 9.41 19.96
C VAL A 305 10.43 10.79 20.03
N GLN A 306 10.67 11.38 18.86
CA GLN A 306 11.18 12.74 18.73
C GLN A 306 10.03 13.73 18.46
N SER A 307 10.16 14.96 18.93
CA SER A 307 9.16 16.01 18.73
C SER A 307 9.67 17.02 17.72
N SER A 308 9.19 16.94 16.47
CA SER A 308 9.57 17.84 15.38
C SER A 308 8.52 17.77 14.25
N GLY A 309 8.63 18.67 13.27
CA GLY A 309 7.68 18.79 12.18
C GLY A 309 6.45 19.64 12.51
N GLU A 310 5.46 19.61 11.63
CA GLU A 310 4.19 20.32 11.76
C GLU A 310 3.08 19.45 11.20
N LEU A 311 1.96 19.39 11.92
CA LEU A 311 0.79 18.67 11.46
C LEU A 311 0.21 19.36 10.21
N ILE A 312 0.38 18.74 9.05
CA ILE A 312 -0.16 19.24 7.79
C ILE A 312 -1.61 18.80 7.65
N ASP A 313 -2.47 19.75 7.28
CA ASP A 313 -3.90 19.54 7.05
C ASP A 313 -4.16 18.48 5.98
N GLN A 314 -5.15 17.63 6.20
CA GLN A 314 -5.47 16.51 5.30
C GLN A 314 -5.86 16.97 3.89
N SER A 315 -6.45 18.17 3.73
CA SER A 315 -6.93 18.68 2.44
C SER A 315 -5.82 19.00 1.43
N VAL A 316 -4.58 19.15 1.88
CA VAL A 316 -3.42 19.47 1.01
C VAL A 316 -2.46 18.29 0.85
N VAL A 317 -2.71 17.16 1.53
CA VAL A 317 -1.94 15.93 1.35
C VAL A 317 -2.36 15.26 0.04
N PHE A 318 -1.41 14.60 -0.61
CA PHE A 318 -1.67 13.81 -1.79
C PHE A 318 -1.14 12.38 -1.63
N ASP A 319 -1.75 11.51 -2.43
CA ASP A 319 -1.24 10.20 -2.78
C ASP A 319 -0.71 10.26 -4.23
N LEU A 320 0.22 9.41 -4.62
CA LEU A 320 0.78 9.42 -5.97
C LEU A 320 0.83 8.04 -6.61
N LYS A 321 0.79 8.04 -7.94
CA LYS A 321 1.09 6.84 -8.72
C LYS A 321 1.86 7.18 -9.99
N THR A 322 2.85 6.35 -10.29
CA THR A 322 3.57 6.39 -11.56
C THR A 322 3.05 5.32 -12.52
N ARG A 323 3.01 5.66 -13.81
CA ARG A 323 2.70 4.70 -14.88
C ARG A 323 3.60 4.95 -16.09
N SER A 324 3.90 3.88 -16.83
CA SER A 324 4.45 4.02 -18.18
C SER A 324 3.46 4.80 -19.06
N ILE A 325 3.97 5.67 -19.93
CA ILE A 325 3.16 6.42 -20.91
C ILE A 325 2.34 5.47 -21.81
N LYS A 326 2.78 4.22 -21.96
CA LYS A 326 2.05 3.17 -22.69
C LYS A 326 0.70 2.79 -22.05
N LYS A 327 0.51 3.09 -20.77
CA LYS A 327 -0.72 2.83 -20.01
C LYS A 327 -1.60 4.08 -19.86
N ILE A 328 -1.37 5.12 -20.67
CA ILE A 328 -2.12 6.39 -20.56
C ILE A 328 -3.62 6.25 -20.76
N ASP A 329 -4.06 5.26 -21.54
CA ASP A 329 -5.48 5.01 -21.81
C ASP A 329 -6.15 4.10 -20.76
N GLN A 330 -5.41 3.62 -19.75
CA GLN A 330 -5.96 2.84 -18.65
C GLN A 330 -6.51 3.75 -17.56
N ASP A 331 -7.65 3.39 -16.96
CA ASP A 331 -8.28 4.14 -15.88
C ASP A 331 -7.57 3.91 -14.53
N THR A 332 -6.31 4.34 -14.46
CA THR A 332 -5.50 4.22 -13.24
C THR A 332 -6.15 4.97 -12.08
N LEU A 333 -6.80 6.11 -12.32
CA LEU A 333 -7.48 6.82 -11.24
C LEU A 333 -8.64 6.00 -10.69
N GLY A 334 -9.50 5.44 -11.55
CA GLY A 334 -10.62 4.60 -11.15
C GLY A 334 -10.20 3.38 -10.31
N GLU A 335 -9.07 2.75 -10.67
CA GLU A 335 -8.46 1.65 -9.91
C GLU A 335 -8.04 2.07 -8.50
N GLU A 336 -7.58 3.32 -8.31
CA GLU A 336 -7.04 3.83 -7.05
C GLU A 336 -8.11 4.53 -6.17
N LEU A 337 -9.28 4.88 -6.71
CA LEU A 337 -10.39 5.49 -5.95
C LEU A 337 -10.77 4.74 -4.65
N PRO A 338 -10.82 3.40 -4.59
CA PRO A 338 -11.10 2.66 -3.36
C PRO A 338 -10.06 2.92 -2.26
N ARG A 339 -8.79 2.98 -2.63
CA ARG A 339 -7.67 3.27 -1.72
C ARG A 339 -7.73 4.72 -1.25
N LEU A 340 -8.00 5.66 -2.16
CA LEU A 340 -8.17 7.07 -1.82
C LEU A 340 -9.38 7.31 -0.91
N TRP A 341 -10.44 6.51 -1.08
CA TRP A 341 -11.60 6.50 -0.17
C TRP A 341 -11.20 6.04 1.23
N VAL A 342 -10.48 4.91 1.38
CA VAL A 342 -10.02 4.47 2.72
C VAL A 342 -9.12 5.52 3.38
N LYS A 343 -8.20 6.13 2.62
CA LYS A 343 -7.26 7.15 3.11
C LYS A 343 -7.89 8.54 3.30
N GLN A 344 -9.12 8.75 2.83
CA GLN A 344 -9.76 10.07 2.75
C GLN A 344 -8.82 11.12 2.10
N MET A 345 -8.23 10.74 0.96
CA MET A 345 -7.25 11.56 0.27
C MET A 345 -7.92 12.56 -0.68
N GLY A 346 -7.61 13.84 -0.52
CA GLY A 346 -8.20 14.94 -1.30
C GLY A 346 -7.52 15.21 -2.64
N ASN A 347 -6.27 14.76 -2.81
CA ASN A 347 -5.47 14.99 -3.99
C ASN A 347 -4.74 13.72 -4.43
N PHE A 348 -4.61 13.51 -5.73
CA PHE A 348 -3.87 12.40 -6.32
C PHE A 348 -2.95 12.90 -7.43
N ILE A 349 -1.67 12.52 -7.39
CA ILE A 349 -0.70 12.84 -8.43
C ILE A 349 -0.52 11.62 -9.32
N LEU A 350 -0.92 11.74 -10.58
CA LEU A 350 -0.72 10.70 -11.58
C LEU A 350 0.37 11.13 -12.56
N ALA A 351 1.49 10.41 -12.52
CA ALA A 351 2.69 10.77 -13.26
C ALA A 351 3.03 9.71 -14.31
N TYR A 352 2.99 10.10 -15.59
CA TYR A 352 3.35 9.23 -16.71
C TYR A 352 4.79 9.48 -17.16
N HIS A 353 5.56 8.39 -17.30
CA HIS A 353 6.94 8.46 -17.79
C HIS A 353 7.12 7.77 -19.14
N GLU A 354 8.03 8.34 -19.92
CA GLU A 354 8.70 7.64 -21.01
C GLU A 354 10.16 7.43 -20.61
N ARG A 355 10.50 6.19 -20.24
CA ARG A 355 11.87 5.79 -19.83
C ARG A 355 12.50 6.74 -18.78
N GLY A 356 11.75 7.07 -17.73
CA GLY A 356 12.23 7.95 -16.64
C GLY A 356 12.09 9.44 -16.89
N VAL A 357 11.62 9.87 -18.07
CA VAL A 357 11.25 11.27 -18.32
C VAL A 357 9.74 11.45 -18.11
N PHE A 358 9.35 12.28 -17.15
CA PHE A 358 7.95 12.52 -16.79
C PHE A 358 7.41 13.79 -17.45
N ASN A 359 6.89 13.64 -18.67
CA ASN A 359 6.35 14.76 -19.44
C ASN A 359 4.88 15.09 -19.12
N LYS A 360 4.18 14.19 -18.42
CA LYS A 360 2.79 14.36 -18.03
C LYS A 360 2.63 14.00 -16.56
N VAL A 361 2.43 15.03 -15.73
CA VAL A 361 2.20 14.90 -14.29
C VAL A 361 0.93 15.67 -13.96
N ASP A 362 -0.14 14.93 -13.66
CA ASP A 362 -1.44 15.51 -13.38
C ASP A 362 -1.66 15.55 -11.86
N VAL A 363 -1.97 16.74 -11.32
CA VAL A 363 -2.44 16.91 -9.94
C VAL A 363 -3.97 16.94 -9.98
N ILE A 364 -4.59 15.89 -9.47
CA ILE A 364 -6.01 15.62 -9.63
C ILE A 364 -6.70 15.79 -8.27
N PRO A 365 -7.63 16.74 -8.11
CA PRO A 365 -8.52 16.77 -6.96
C PRO A 365 -9.46 15.55 -6.98
N THR A 366 -9.55 14.82 -5.88
CA THR A 366 -10.24 13.52 -5.81
C THR A 366 -11.49 13.51 -4.96
N VAL A 367 -11.77 14.57 -4.20
CA VAL A 367 -12.92 14.65 -3.27
C VAL A 367 -14.24 14.26 -3.94
N ASP A 368 -14.61 14.90 -5.05
CA ASP A 368 -15.88 14.61 -5.73
C ASP A 368 -15.88 13.24 -6.42
N LYS A 369 -14.71 12.77 -6.86
CA LYS A 369 -14.56 11.46 -7.51
C LYS A 369 -14.72 10.32 -6.51
N VAL A 370 -14.14 10.48 -5.32
CA VAL A 370 -14.29 9.56 -4.19
C VAL A 370 -15.74 9.52 -3.72
N LYS A 371 -16.41 10.68 -3.58
CA LYS A 371 -17.84 10.73 -3.24
C LYS A 371 -18.72 10.02 -4.27
N LYS A 372 -18.44 10.24 -5.56
CA LYS A 372 -19.15 9.56 -6.64
C LYS A 372 -18.92 8.04 -6.58
N TRP A 373 -17.67 7.61 -6.44
CA TRP A 373 -17.32 6.20 -6.30
C TRP A 373 -18.02 5.55 -5.10
N GLU A 374 -18.04 6.23 -3.95
CA GLU A 374 -18.73 5.74 -2.75
C GLU A 374 -20.24 5.54 -3.01
N ALA A 375 -20.88 6.49 -3.69
CA ALA A 375 -22.31 6.39 -4.05
C ALA A 375 -22.58 5.23 -5.02
N GLU A 376 -21.68 4.97 -5.97
CA GLU A 376 -21.80 3.88 -6.94
C GLU A 376 -21.51 2.49 -6.33
N ASN A 377 -20.81 2.43 -5.19
CA ASN A 377 -20.34 1.19 -4.55
C ASN A 377 -21.06 0.84 -3.23
N GLN A 378 -22.19 1.48 -2.92
CA GLN A 378 -22.90 1.32 -1.64
C GLN A 378 -23.22 -0.12 -1.24
N LYS A 379 -23.55 -1.00 -2.20
CA LYS A 379 -23.81 -2.42 -1.91
C LYS A 379 -22.58 -3.13 -1.37
N THR A 380 -21.43 -2.89 -1.98
CA THR A 380 -20.13 -3.44 -1.56
C THR A 380 -19.72 -2.86 -0.21
N LEU A 381 -19.91 -1.55 -0.02
CA LEU A 381 -19.60 -0.88 1.24
C LEU A 381 -20.49 -1.35 2.39
N ALA A 382 -21.77 -1.65 2.15
CA ALA A 382 -22.65 -2.24 3.15
C ALA A 382 -22.16 -3.64 3.58
N LYS A 383 -21.65 -4.46 2.65
CA LYS A 383 -21.00 -5.74 2.99
C LYS A 383 -19.74 -5.52 3.83
N LEU A 384 -18.91 -4.53 3.49
CA LEU A 384 -17.73 -4.19 4.29
C LEU A 384 -18.12 -3.79 5.72
N ALA A 385 -19.15 -2.95 5.88
CA ALA A 385 -19.68 -2.57 7.18
C ALA A 385 -20.13 -3.79 7.99
N ALA A 386 -20.96 -4.66 7.39
CA ALA A 386 -21.41 -5.90 8.03
C ALA A 386 -20.24 -6.79 8.45
N LEU A 387 -19.21 -6.93 7.60
CA LEU A 387 -18.01 -7.70 7.90
C LEU A 387 -17.21 -7.14 9.08
N LEU A 388 -17.03 -5.82 9.14
CA LEU A 388 -16.35 -5.16 10.27
C LEU A 388 -17.09 -5.41 11.59
N HIS A 389 -18.42 -5.34 11.59
CA HIS A 389 -19.25 -5.69 12.75
C HIS A 389 -19.10 -7.15 13.15
N ARG A 390 -19.04 -8.09 12.18
CA ARG A 390 -18.82 -9.52 12.49
C ARG A 390 -17.45 -9.76 13.12
N ILE A 391 -16.40 -9.17 12.56
CA ILE A 391 -15.03 -9.25 13.10
C ILE A 391 -15.01 -8.71 14.54
N ARG A 392 -15.60 -7.53 14.76
CA ARG A 392 -15.66 -6.90 16.08
C ARG A 392 -16.44 -7.74 17.08
N SER A 393 -17.64 -8.19 16.72
CA SER A 393 -18.48 -9.02 17.60
C SER A 393 -17.81 -10.33 17.95
N LEU A 394 -17.09 -10.96 17.01
CA LEU A 394 -16.37 -12.20 17.28
C LEU A 394 -15.22 -11.97 18.28
N SER A 395 -14.50 -10.86 18.16
CA SER A 395 -13.40 -10.50 19.07
C SER A 395 -13.87 -10.20 20.49
N LEU A 396 -15.04 -9.57 20.65
CA LEU A 396 -15.52 -9.09 21.95
C LEU A 396 -16.45 -10.07 22.68
N ASN A 397 -17.22 -10.89 21.96
CA ASN A 397 -18.35 -11.63 22.53
C ASN A 397 -18.22 -13.15 22.43
N SER A 398 -17.09 -13.67 21.93
CA SER A 398 -16.90 -15.11 21.72
C SER A 398 -16.32 -15.80 22.94
N ASP A 399 -17.09 -16.72 23.54
CA ASP A 399 -16.61 -17.57 24.65
C ASP A 399 -15.41 -18.45 24.26
N ASP A 400 -15.31 -18.82 22.97
CA ASP A 400 -14.19 -19.63 22.43
C ASP A 400 -12.86 -18.85 22.32
N LEU A 401 -12.90 -17.52 22.50
CA LEU A 401 -11.77 -16.59 22.33
C LEU A 401 -11.69 -15.65 23.54
N PRO A 402 -11.33 -16.15 24.73
CA PRO A 402 -11.35 -15.36 25.96
C PRO A 402 -10.31 -14.22 25.98
N ASP A 403 -9.29 -14.28 25.14
CA ASP A 403 -8.31 -13.20 24.93
C ASP A 403 -8.69 -12.25 23.77
N GLY A 404 -9.82 -12.51 23.09
CA GLY A 404 -10.30 -11.75 21.94
C GLY A 404 -9.40 -11.85 20.70
N LYS A 405 -8.47 -12.80 20.66
CA LYS A 405 -7.43 -12.92 19.62
C LYS A 405 -7.74 -13.98 18.58
N PHE A 406 -7.63 -13.62 17.31
CA PHE A 406 -7.75 -14.57 16.21
C PHE A 406 -7.09 -14.02 14.94
N GLU A 407 -7.02 -14.87 13.93
CA GLU A 407 -6.53 -14.53 12.60
C GLU A 407 -7.65 -14.61 11.57
N VAL A 408 -7.72 -13.61 10.69
CA VAL A 408 -8.57 -13.59 9.51
C VAL A 408 -7.72 -13.93 8.30
N CYS A 409 -8.08 -15.01 7.60
CA CYS A 409 -7.35 -15.53 6.45
C CYS A 409 -8.24 -15.61 5.22
N PHE A 410 -7.75 -15.12 4.09
CA PHE A 410 -8.34 -15.36 2.79
C PHE A 410 -7.28 -15.95 1.85
N SER A 411 -7.60 -17.11 1.26
CA SER A 411 -6.68 -17.85 0.37
C SER A 411 -6.74 -17.38 -1.09
N GLY A 412 -7.62 -16.42 -1.40
CA GLY A 412 -7.89 -15.96 -2.76
C GLY A 412 -9.10 -16.63 -3.42
N SER A 413 -9.64 -17.69 -2.82
CA SER A 413 -10.87 -18.32 -3.31
C SER A 413 -11.71 -18.85 -2.16
N GLY A 414 -13.03 -18.88 -2.35
CA GLY A 414 -13.98 -19.38 -1.37
C GLY A 414 -14.26 -18.42 -0.22
N ALA A 415 -14.39 -18.98 0.99
CA ALA A 415 -14.80 -18.25 2.17
C ALA A 415 -13.62 -17.54 2.87
N LEU A 416 -13.94 -16.47 3.60
CA LEU A 416 -13.07 -15.89 4.61
C LEU A 416 -13.04 -16.81 5.83
N GLU A 417 -11.84 -17.11 6.33
CA GLU A 417 -11.63 -18.07 7.41
C GLU A 417 -11.17 -17.34 8.68
N PHE A 418 -11.86 -17.58 9.78
CA PHE A 418 -11.50 -17.13 11.12
C PHE A 418 -10.79 -18.27 11.82
N ARG A 419 -9.56 -18.05 12.28
CA ARG A 419 -8.70 -19.09 12.84
C ARG A 419 -8.12 -18.67 14.19
N LYS A 420 -7.88 -19.64 15.07
CA LYS A 420 -7.14 -19.39 16.32
C LYS A 420 -5.76 -18.86 15.98
N GLN A 421 -5.34 -17.83 16.70
CA GLN A 421 -4.00 -17.28 16.57
C GLN A 421 -2.97 -18.27 17.14
N LEU A 422 -1.81 -18.39 16.49
CA LEU A 422 -0.68 -19.17 16.99
C LEU A 422 0.31 -18.29 17.78
N PRO A 423 1.10 -18.87 18.70
CA PRO A 423 1.98 -18.08 19.59
C PRO A 423 3.03 -17.21 18.90
N ASP A 424 3.38 -17.51 17.64
CA ASP A 424 4.33 -16.74 16.83
C ASP A 424 3.77 -15.41 16.31
N ALA A 425 2.45 -15.20 16.46
CA ALA A 425 1.81 -14.01 15.94
C ALA A 425 2.06 -12.74 16.76
N GLY A 426 2.32 -12.88 18.06
CA GLY A 426 2.53 -11.75 18.96
C GLY A 426 1.27 -10.93 19.19
N ASP A 427 1.44 -9.76 19.81
CA ASP A 427 0.33 -8.89 20.21
C ASP A 427 0.33 -7.59 19.42
N ALA A 428 -0.85 -7.04 19.16
CA ALA A 428 -1.04 -5.77 18.45
C ALA A 428 -0.30 -4.61 19.14
N LEU A 429 -0.25 -4.62 20.47
CA LEU A 429 0.38 -3.61 21.32
C LEU A 429 1.19 -4.27 22.45
N SER A 430 2.19 -3.56 22.98
CA SER A 430 2.82 -3.94 24.24
C SER A 430 1.84 -3.83 25.41
N GLU A 431 2.08 -4.58 26.49
CA GLU A 431 1.23 -4.52 27.71
C GLU A 431 1.10 -3.11 28.28
N GLU A 432 2.18 -2.33 28.27
CA GLU A 432 2.17 -0.92 28.67
C GLU A 432 1.20 -0.10 27.82
N MET A 433 1.22 -0.32 26.50
CA MET A 433 0.33 0.40 25.57
C MET A 433 -1.11 -0.10 25.64
N LYS A 434 -1.34 -1.39 25.93
CA LYS A 434 -2.68 -1.89 26.24
C LYS A 434 -3.25 -1.24 27.48
N ALA A 435 -2.45 -1.05 28.54
CA ALA A 435 -2.88 -0.34 29.74
C ALA A 435 -3.17 1.15 29.45
N ALA A 436 -2.27 1.81 28.70
CA ALA A 436 -2.46 3.22 28.31
C ALA A 436 -3.71 3.41 27.43
N TRP A 437 -4.06 2.42 26.60
CA TRP A 437 -5.26 2.46 25.75
C TRP A 437 -6.54 2.02 26.48
N GLY A 438 -6.44 1.00 27.33
CA GLY A 438 -7.57 0.25 27.88
C GLY A 438 -8.20 0.81 29.16
N THR A 439 -7.57 1.77 29.84
CA THR A 439 -8.02 2.34 31.13
C THR A 439 -9.32 3.17 31.09
N GLY A 440 -10.13 3.07 30.03
CA GLY A 440 -11.30 3.93 29.78
C GLY A 440 -12.64 3.52 30.37
N ARG A 441 -12.74 2.55 31.29
CA ARG A 441 -14.05 2.14 31.84
C ARG A 441 -14.00 1.59 33.28
N GLU A 442 -13.41 2.33 34.21
CA GLU A 442 -13.82 2.19 35.61
C GLU A 442 -14.96 3.19 35.89
N GLY A 443 -16.21 2.71 35.82
CA GLY A 443 -17.37 3.44 36.36
C GLY A 443 -18.48 3.79 35.37
N ALA A 444 -19.21 2.80 34.88
CA ALA A 444 -20.62 2.99 34.52
C ALA A 444 -21.36 1.66 34.71
N GLY A 445 -22.09 1.56 35.82
CA GLY A 445 -23.00 0.44 36.09
C GLY A 445 -24.22 0.46 35.15
N PRO A 446 -25.00 -0.62 35.13
CA PRO A 446 -26.15 -0.77 34.24
C PRO A 446 -27.37 -0.06 34.83
N ASP A 447 -28.13 0.64 33.98
CA ASP A 447 -29.56 0.99 34.06
C ASP A 447 -29.77 2.14 33.04
N SER A 448 -30.73 2.18 32.12
CA SER A 448 -32.05 1.56 31.99
C SER A 448 -32.52 1.72 30.52
N PRO A 449 -33.57 1.00 30.05
CA PRO A 449 -34.02 1.01 28.66
C PRO A 449 -35.08 2.09 28.43
N ASP A 450 -34.86 2.96 27.44
CA ASP A 450 -35.91 3.85 26.93
C ASP A 450 -36.54 3.24 25.68
N GLU A 451 -37.83 2.94 25.81
CA GLU A 451 -38.77 2.52 24.78
C GLU A 451 -38.97 3.65 23.76
N PHE A 452 -38.92 3.33 22.47
CA PHE A 452 -39.39 4.21 21.40
C PHE A 452 -40.49 3.50 20.62
N GLU A 453 -41.65 4.16 20.56
CA GLU A 453 -42.87 3.74 19.88
C GLU A 453 -42.74 3.80 18.35
N GLU A 454 -43.40 2.84 17.69
CA GLU A 454 -43.54 2.70 16.24
C GLU A 454 -44.53 3.71 15.67
N ASP A 455 -44.23 4.27 14.50
CA ASP A 455 -45.23 4.87 13.61
C ASP A 455 -45.05 4.29 12.19
N ASP A 456 -46.07 3.56 11.77
CA ASP A 456 -46.25 2.94 10.45
C ASP A 456 -46.56 4.00 9.37
N ASP A 457 -45.95 3.89 8.18
CA ASP A 457 -46.57 4.40 6.94
C ASP A 457 -46.16 3.56 5.71
N ASP A 458 -47.18 3.09 5.00
CA ASP A 458 -47.16 2.16 3.87
C ASP A 458 -46.91 2.87 2.53
N GLY A 459 -46.23 2.21 1.57
CA GLY A 459 -46.19 2.75 0.20
C GLY A 459 -45.36 2.02 -0.87
N ASP A 460 -45.91 0.93 -1.40
CA ASP A 460 -45.84 0.40 -2.78
C ASP A 460 -44.54 0.39 -3.64
N TYR A 461 -43.98 -0.82 -3.72
CA TYR A 461 -43.80 -1.69 -4.92
C TYR A 461 -43.33 -1.09 -6.27
N TYR A 462 -42.06 -1.36 -6.64
CA TYR A 462 -41.68 -1.56 -8.06
C TYR A 462 -40.53 -2.58 -8.20
N LYS A 463 -40.69 -3.54 -9.13
CA LYS A 463 -39.75 -4.66 -9.41
C LYS A 463 -38.59 -4.25 -10.35
N PRO A 464 -37.42 -4.92 -10.26
CA PRO A 464 -36.20 -4.52 -10.97
C PRO A 464 -36.03 -5.26 -12.32
N VAL A 465 -35.31 -4.63 -13.25
CA VAL A 465 -34.78 -5.27 -14.46
C VAL A 465 -33.28 -5.47 -14.28
N GLY A 466 -32.83 -6.72 -14.38
CA GLY A 466 -31.45 -7.14 -14.15
C GLY A 466 -30.53 -6.78 -15.31
N VAL A 467 -29.28 -6.44 -14.97
CA VAL A 467 -28.15 -6.45 -15.91
C VAL A 467 -26.93 -7.01 -15.17
N GLY A 468 -26.24 -7.94 -15.84
CA GLY A 468 -25.19 -8.80 -15.28
C GLY A 468 -24.00 -8.06 -14.68
N ARG A 469 -23.49 -8.63 -13.58
CA ARG A 469 -22.32 -8.17 -12.83
C ARG A 469 -21.04 -8.48 -13.60
N LYS A 470 -20.20 -7.46 -13.81
CA LYS A 470 -18.75 -7.65 -14.05
C LYS A 470 -18.02 -7.40 -12.73
N PRO A 471 -16.98 -8.17 -12.38
CA PRO A 471 -16.18 -7.92 -11.18
C PRO A 471 -15.49 -6.55 -11.28
N ILE A 472 -15.50 -5.80 -10.19
CA ILE A 472 -14.82 -4.51 -10.07
C ILE A 472 -13.35 -4.80 -9.76
N TRP A 473 -12.47 -4.42 -10.67
CA TRP A 473 -11.04 -4.43 -10.42
C TRP A 473 -10.68 -3.28 -9.49
N LEU A 474 -10.26 -3.61 -8.27
CA LEU A 474 -9.72 -2.64 -7.31
C LEU A 474 -8.20 -2.68 -7.43
N GLY A 475 -7.58 -1.51 -7.58
CA GLY A 475 -6.14 -1.34 -7.50
C GLY A 475 -5.60 -1.76 -6.13
N GLY A 476 -4.28 -1.82 -6.04
CA GLY A 476 -3.61 -2.24 -4.83
C GLY A 476 -3.80 -1.28 -3.66
N PHE A 477 -4.03 -1.82 -2.47
CA PHE A 477 -4.14 -1.00 -1.25
C PHE A 477 -2.79 -0.75 -0.58
N ASP A 478 -1.77 -1.54 -0.93
CA ASP A 478 -0.38 -1.23 -0.60
C ASP A 478 0.22 -0.29 -1.65
N ASP A 479 1.03 0.68 -1.21
CA ASP A 479 1.77 1.60 -2.08
C ASP A 479 2.58 0.84 -3.14
N ASP A 480 3.05 -0.37 -2.76
CA ASP A 480 4.02 -1.18 -3.47
C ASP A 480 3.44 -2.45 -4.10
N GLU A 481 2.11 -2.49 -4.32
CA GLU A 481 1.54 -3.56 -5.11
C GLU A 481 2.11 -3.51 -6.54
N VAL A 482 2.86 -4.56 -6.87
CA VAL A 482 3.39 -4.84 -8.21
C VAL A 482 2.20 -4.99 -9.15
N GLY A 483 1.72 -3.89 -9.70
CA GLY A 483 1.01 -3.92 -10.97
C GLY A 483 2.07 -4.25 -12.00
N ASP A 484 1.93 -5.37 -12.71
CA ASP A 484 2.91 -5.79 -13.70
C ASP A 484 3.17 -4.64 -14.70
N ASP A 485 4.28 -3.91 -14.53
CA ASP A 485 4.77 -2.97 -15.51
C ASP A 485 5.68 -3.74 -16.46
N PHE A 486 5.06 -4.60 -17.28
CA PHE A 486 5.75 -5.24 -18.39
C PHE A 486 6.14 -4.18 -19.43
N THR A 487 7.21 -3.44 -19.16
CA THR A 487 7.91 -2.65 -20.19
C THR A 487 8.71 -3.55 -21.14
N ALA A 488 8.80 -4.85 -20.87
CA ALA A 488 9.28 -5.85 -21.80
C ALA A 488 8.13 -6.34 -22.69
N CYS A 489 8.31 -6.19 -24.01
CA CYS A 489 7.39 -6.63 -25.05
C CYS A 489 6.68 -7.95 -24.70
N SER A 490 5.35 -7.95 -24.72
CA SER A 490 4.57 -9.20 -24.73
C SER A 490 4.99 -10.04 -25.94
N ALA A 491 5.44 -11.27 -25.70
CA ALA A 491 5.85 -12.21 -26.73
C ALA A 491 4.73 -12.56 -27.72
N GLU A 492 3.48 -12.19 -27.43
CA GLU A 492 2.31 -12.48 -28.27
C GLU A 492 2.05 -11.44 -29.38
N LEU A 493 2.80 -10.33 -29.43
CA LEU A 493 2.64 -9.29 -30.47
C LEU A 493 3.94 -8.92 -31.21
N CYS A 494 5.05 -9.61 -30.93
CA CYS A 494 6.32 -9.36 -31.61
C CYS A 494 6.57 -10.45 -32.67
N GLY A 495 6.04 -10.25 -33.88
CA GLY A 495 6.40 -11.03 -35.07
C GLY A 495 7.82 -10.73 -35.58
N TYR A 496 8.83 -10.80 -34.72
CA TYR A 496 10.22 -10.48 -35.07
C TYR A 496 10.97 -11.71 -35.54
N CYS A 497 10.99 -11.92 -36.86
CA CYS A 497 11.66 -13.05 -37.53
C CYS A 497 13.19 -12.88 -37.68
N GLY A 498 13.82 -12.00 -36.91
CA GLY A 498 15.29 -11.97 -36.76
C GLY A 498 16.09 -11.71 -38.04
N ARG A 499 15.54 -11.01 -39.04
CA ARG A 499 16.29 -10.56 -40.22
C ARG A 499 15.79 -9.20 -40.71
N CYS A 500 16.38 -8.11 -40.22
CA CYS A 500 16.46 -6.87 -40.97
C CYS A 500 17.78 -6.15 -40.60
N SER A 501 18.63 -5.99 -41.60
CA SER A 501 19.81 -5.13 -41.59
C SER A 501 19.39 -3.74 -42.02
N TYR A 502 19.54 -2.73 -41.15
CA TYR A 502 20.14 -1.42 -41.41
C TYR A 502 20.09 -0.56 -40.14
#